data_AF-A0A1Z5LF63-F1
#
_entry.id   AF-A0A1Z5LF63-F1
#
_cell.length_a   1.000
_cell.length_b   1.000
_cell.length_c   1.000
_cell.angle_alpha   90.00
_cell.angle_beta   90.00
_cell.angle_gamma   90.00
#
_symmetry.space_group_name_H-M   'P 1'
#
loop_
_entity.id
_entity.type
_entity.pdbx_description
1 polymer ?
#
loop_
_entity_poly.entity_id
_entity_poly.type
_entity_poly.pdbx_seq_one_letter_code
_entity_poly.pdbx_strand_id
1 'polypeptide(L)'
;MLTAINLDESMPGTYRENLYKFLNVFHAQRSNMEISDMLFRLYQPILWRGLKGPNGIIRKSATRVFFDVFPLMEKCGVAARETEMRERCSLIRFLLKDPYPDVRVESVKGTMKAFFRFYGLFPYDEKKKIMSILLKKNGQDCNSLDSRRSLLNGLTTMLKNVHTHAQIRAIMPLTKHYLYDPAATVRVAYFSLLYAARRISGFK
;
A
#
# COMPACT_ATOMS: atom_id res chain seq x y z
N MET A 1 -22.39 2.91 -15.05
CA MET A 1 -21.94 2.96 -13.64
C MET A 1 -20.54 2.34 -13.41
N LEU A 2 -19.67 2.32 -14.44
CA LEU A 2 -18.23 1.95 -14.33
C LEU A 2 -17.30 3.18 -14.43
N THR A 3 -17.88 4.37 -14.56
CA THR A 3 -17.21 5.66 -14.84
C THR A 3 -16.53 6.29 -13.63
N ALA A 4 -16.80 5.85 -12.40
CA ALA A 4 -16.09 6.37 -11.21
C ALA A 4 -14.63 5.88 -11.13
N ILE A 5 -14.29 4.78 -11.82
CA ILE A 5 -12.93 4.22 -11.87
C ILE A 5 -12.31 4.39 -13.27
N ASN A 6 -13.13 4.57 -14.30
CA ASN A 6 -12.70 5.00 -15.63
C ASN A 6 -12.75 6.52 -15.72
N LEU A 7 -11.70 7.18 -15.24
CA LEU A 7 -11.39 8.52 -15.70
C LEU A 7 -10.59 8.33 -16.98
N ASP A 8 -11.29 8.48 -18.10
CA ASP A 8 -10.74 8.44 -19.45
C ASP A 8 -9.48 9.31 -19.54
N GLU A 9 -8.41 8.80 -20.16
CA GLU A 9 -7.16 9.56 -20.35
C GLU A 9 -7.36 10.80 -21.23
N SER A 10 -8.50 10.87 -21.94
CA SER A 10 -8.94 12.04 -22.70
C SER A 10 -9.48 13.20 -21.85
N MET A 11 -9.83 12.97 -20.58
CA MET A 11 -10.35 14.02 -19.69
C MET A 11 -9.21 14.91 -19.19
N PRO A 12 -9.39 16.25 -19.13
CA PRO A 12 -8.41 17.15 -18.54
C PRO A 12 -8.01 16.66 -17.14
N GLY A 13 -6.70 16.57 -16.87
CA GLY A 13 -6.16 16.05 -15.60
C GLY A 13 -6.77 16.71 -14.35
N THR A 14 -7.25 17.94 -14.50
CA THR A 14 -8.01 18.73 -13.54
C THR A 14 -9.26 18.02 -12.98
N TYR A 15 -10.05 17.31 -13.81
CA TYR A 15 -11.28 16.66 -13.33
C TYR A 15 -11.00 15.47 -12.43
N ARG A 16 -10.01 14.64 -12.81
CA ARG A 16 -9.58 13.52 -11.98
C ARG A 16 -9.04 14.01 -10.64
N GLU A 17 -8.20 15.03 -10.66
CA GLU A 17 -7.65 15.62 -9.44
C GLU A 17 -8.73 16.23 -8.56
N ASN A 18 -9.72 16.92 -9.14
CA ASN A 18 -10.84 17.49 -8.42
C ASN A 18 -11.73 16.41 -7.78
N LEU A 19 -11.99 15.31 -8.50
CA LEU A 19 -12.72 14.17 -7.93
C LEU A 19 -11.97 13.57 -6.74
N TYR A 20 -10.65 13.35 -6.87
CA TYR A 20 -9.85 12.87 -5.74
C TYR A 20 -9.86 13.85 -4.56
N LYS A 21 -9.73 15.16 -4.82
CA LYS A 21 -9.82 16.19 -3.78
C LYS A 21 -11.17 16.17 -3.07
N PHE A 22 -12.26 16.03 -3.82
CA PHE A 22 -13.62 15.91 -3.28
C PHE A 22 -13.77 14.64 -2.41
N LEU A 23 -13.38 13.47 -2.94
CA LEU A 23 -13.45 12.21 -2.20
C LEU A 23 -12.58 12.22 -0.94
N ASN A 24 -11.43 12.89 -0.98
CA ASN A 24 -10.54 13.02 0.17
C ASN A 24 -11.18 13.69 1.38
N VAL A 25 -12.18 14.56 1.19
CA VAL A 25 -12.96 15.15 2.30
C VAL A 25 -13.62 14.05 3.13
N PHE A 26 -14.24 13.08 2.47
CA PHE A 26 -14.88 11.94 3.14
C PHE A 26 -13.84 10.93 3.65
N HIS A 27 -12.78 10.65 2.88
CA HIS A 27 -11.73 9.71 3.30
C HIS A 27 -10.99 10.18 4.54
N ALA A 28 -10.81 11.50 4.71
CA ALA A 28 -10.22 12.10 5.90
C ALA A 28 -11.07 11.81 7.15
N GLN A 29 -12.39 11.69 7.00
CA GLN A 29 -13.35 11.43 8.07
C GLN A 29 -13.73 9.94 8.19
N ARG A 30 -12.97 9.01 7.59
CA ARG A 30 -13.25 7.56 7.64
C ARG A 30 -13.25 6.94 9.05
N SER A 31 -12.78 7.65 10.07
CA SER A 31 -12.91 7.24 11.48
C SER A 31 -14.28 7.57 12.07
N ASN A 32 -15.05 8.48 11.45
CA ASN A 32 -16.44 8.72 11.81
C ASN A 32 -17.28 7.51 11.40
N MET A 33 -18.11 7.05 12.33
CA MET A 33 -18.87 5.81 12.21
C MET A 33 -19.90 5.84 11.07
N GLU A 34 -20.56 6.96 10.82
CA GLU A 34 -21.58 7.10 9.78
C GLU A 34 -20.94 7.21 8.39
N ILE A 35 -19.86 7.98 8.30
CA ILE A 35 -19.10 8.15 7.05
C ILE A 35 -18.43 6.85 6.64
N SER A 36 -17.85 6.12 7.59
CA SER A 36 -17.28 4.79 7.33
C SER A 36 -18.33 3.81 6.78
N ASP A 37 -19.53 3.79 7.38
CA ASP A 37 -20.64 2.94 6.91
C ASP A 37 -21.07 3.31 5.49
N MET A 38 -21.27 4.61 5.25
CA MET A 38 -21.62 5.13 3.93
C MET A 38 -20.55 4.75 2.88
N LEU A 39 -19.27 4.98 3.19
CA LEU A 39 -18.16 4.64 2.29
C LEU A 39 -18.11 3.14 2.02
N PHE A 40 -18.29 2.30 3.05
CA PHE A 40 -18.28 0.85 2.89
C PHE A 40 -19.38 0.39 1.93
N ARG A 41 -20.63 0.79 2.16
CA ARG A 41 -21.76 0.43 1.31
C ARG A 41 -21.59 0.89 -0.13
N LEU A 42 -21.10 2.12 -0.33
CA LEU A 42 -20.89 2.68 -1.67
C LEU A 42 -19.72 2.00 -2.42
N TYR A 43 -18.65 1.63 -1.71
CA TYR A 43 -17.45 1.08 -2.33
C TYR A 43 -17.48 -0.43 -2.51
N GLN A 44 -18.17 -1.17 -1.65
CA GLN A 44 -18.25 -2.64 -1.73
C GLN A 44 -18.57 -3.14 -3.15
N PRO A 45 -19.58 -2.63 -3.87
CA PRO A 45 -19.90 -3.16 -5.20
C PRO A 45 -18.93 -2.69 -6.27
N ILE A 46 -18.35 -1.49 -6.19
CA ILE A 46 -17.57 -0.90 -7.30
C ILE A 46 -16.07 -1.10 -7.14
N LEU A 47 -15.55 -0.93 -5.93
CA LEU A 47 -14.11 -0.93 -5.70
C LEU A 47 -13.57 -2.35 -5.86
N TRP A 48 -14.29 -3.37 -5.38
CA TRP A 48 -13.78 -4.74 -5.44
C TRP A 48 -13.79 -5.28 -6.88
N ARG A 49 -14.78 -4.88 -7.68
CA ARG A 49 -14.78 -5.13 -9.13
C ARG A 49 -13.62 -4.40 -9.81
N GLY A 50 -13.37 -3.15 -9.45
CA GLY A 50 -12.25 -2.37 -9.96
C GLY A 50 -10.89 -3.00 -9.66
N LEU A 51 -10.69 -3.53 -8.44
CA LEU A 51 -9.45 -4.18 -8.02
C LEU A 51 -9.18 -5.51 -8.74
N LYS A 52 -10.21 -6.21 -9.20
CA LYS A 52 -10.11 -7.53 -9.85
C LYS A 52 -10.39 -7.48 -11.36
N GLY A 53 -10.64 -6.30 -11.91
CA GLY A 53 -10.97 -6.14 -13.33
C GLY A 53 -9.79 -6.43 -14.27
N PRO A 54 -10.04 -6.69 -15.57
CA PRO A 54 -8.99 -7.05 -16.53
C PRO A 54 -8.06 -5.88 -16.87
N ASN A 55 -8.52 -4.64 -16.78
CA ASN A 55 -7.75 -3.45 -17.16
C ASN A 55 -6.83 -2.96 -16.01
N GLY A 56 -5.51 -2.90 -16.27
CA GLY A 56 -4.50 -2.46 -15.31
C GLY A 56 -4.62 -0.99 -14.85
N ILE A 57 -5.11 -0.09 -15.70
CA ILE A 57 -5.33 1.32 -15.37
C ILE A 57 -6.47 1.46 -14.37
N ILE A 58 -7.56 0.70 -14.58
CA ILE A 58 -8.69 0.62 -13.65
C ILE A 58 -8.21 0.05 -12.30
N ARG A 59 -7.45 -1.04 -12.33
CA ARG A 59 -6.89 -1.65 -11.10
C ARG A 59 -5.96 -0.70 -10.36
N LYS A 60 -5.15 0.10 -11.05
CA LYS A 60 -4.25 1.10 -10.44
C LYS A 60 -5.05 2.17 -9.70
N SER A 61 -6.07 2.72 -10.36
CA SER A 61 -6.95 3.74 -9.78
C SER A 61 -7.75 3.20 -8.59
N ALA A 62 -8.29 1.98 -8.71
CA ALA A 62 -8.94 1.27 -7.62
C ALA A 62 -7.99 1.00 -6.45
N THR A 63 -6.75 0.58 -6.73
CA THR A 63 -5.73 0.33 -5.71
C THR A 63 -5.46 1.58 -4.87
N ARG A 64 -5.35 2.74 -5.51
CA ARG A 64 -5.20 4.02 -4.79
C ARG A 64 -6.36 4.29 -3.84
N VAL A 65 -7.60 4.21 -4.34
CA VAL A 65 -8.81 4.42 -3.52
C VAL A 65 -8.88 3.41 -2.37
N PHE A 66 -8.56 2.14 -2.62
CA PHE A 66 -8.51 1.09 -1.59
C PHE A 66 -7.59 1.46 -0.42
N PHE A 67 -6.40 1.98 -0.71
CA PHE A 67 -5.46 2.39 0.34
C PHE A 67 -5.81 3.74 0.98
N ASP A 68 -6.47 4.65 0.26
CA ASP A 68 -6.93 5.94 0.81
C ASP A 68 -8.00 5.75 1.89
N VAL A 69 -8.86 4.72 1.75
CA VAL A 69 -9.88 4.38 2.76
C VAL A 69 -9.46 3.28 3.74
N PHE A 70 -8.28 2.69 3.61
CA PHE A 70 -7.85 1.62 4.52
C PHE A 70 -7.86 2.09 6.00
N PRO A 71 -8.32 1.26 6.97
CA PRO A 71 -8.81 -0.12 6.86
C PRO A 71 -10.35 -0.20 6.81
N LEU A 72 -11.01 0.40 5.81
CA LEU A 72 -12.47 0.35 5.66
C LEU A 72 -13.01 -1.08 5.81
N MET A 73 -13.87 -1.28 6.81
CA MET A 73 -14.42 -2.56 7.26
C MET A 73 -15.89 -2.39 7.63
N GLU A 74 -16.65 -3.46 7.52
CA GLU A 74 -18.03 -3.49 8.00
C GLU A 74 -18.05 -3.37 9.53
N LYS A 75 -19.14 -2.81 10.07
CA LYS A 75 -19.35 -2.80 11.51
C LYS A 75 -19.79 -4.18 11.95
N CYS A 76 -18.82 -4.98 12.38
CA CYS A 76 -19.08 -6.34 12.81
C CYS A 76 -18.39 -6.66 14.15
N GLY A 77 -18.78 -7.78 14.77
CA GLY A 77 -18.15 -8.28 15.99
C GLY A 77 -16.65 -8.51 15.83
N VAL A 78 -15.94 -8.70 16.94
CA VAL A 78 -14.46 -8.84 16.95
C VAL A 78 -13.97 -9.96 16.00
N ALA A 79 -14.63 -11.11 16.01
CA ALA A 79 -14.27 -12.25 15.14
C ALA A 79 -14.42 -11.92 13.64
N ALA A 80 -15.49 -11.22 13.26
CA ALA A 80 -15.73 -10.82 11.89
C ALA A 80 -14.71 -9.75 11.42
N ARG A 81 -14.26 -8.86 12.32
CA ARG A 81 -13.20 -7.89 12.02
C ARG A 81 -11.85 -8.57 11.73
N GLU A 82 -11.51 -9.65 12.42
CA GLU A 82 -10.29 -10.40 12.12
C GLU A 82 -10.36 -11.06 10.73
N THR A 83 -11.50 -11.70 10.43
CA THR A 83 -11.76 -12.29 9.10
C THR A 83 -11.66 -11.24 8.00
N GLU A 84 -12.33 -10.11 8.15
CA GLU A 84 -12.24 -9.00 7.19
C GLU A 84 -10.81 -8.49 7.03
N MET A 85 -10.06 -8.34 8.12
CA MET A 85 -8.66 -7.93 8.03
C MET A 85 -7.81 -8.93 7.23
N ARG A 86 -8.04 -10.24 7.41
CA ARG A 86 -7.35 -11.27 6.63
C ARG A 86 -7.74 -11.20 5.14
N GLU A 87 -8.98 -10.89 4.82
CA GLU A 87 -9.40 -10.63 3.44
C GLU A 87 -8.73 -9.38 2.85
N ARG A 88 -8.63 -8.28 3.61
CA ARG A 88 -7.87 -7.08 3.19
C ARG A 88 -6.41 -7.41 2.94
N CYS A 89 -5.79 -8.22 3.82
CA CYS A 89 -4.44 -8.71 3.62
C CYS A 89 -4.33 -9.53 2.33
N SER A 90 -5.33 -10.38 2.03
CA SER A 90 -5.37 -11.19 0.81
C SER A 90 -5.39 -10.32 -0.44
N LEU A 91 -6.21 -9.27 -0.44
CA LEU A 91 -6.23 -8.28 -1.52
C LEU A 91 -4.90 -7.55 -1.65
N ILE A 92 -4.27 -7.12 -0.55
CA ILE A 92 -2.93 -6.51 -0.58
C ILE A 92 -1.92 -7.44 -1.26
N ARG A 93 -1.89 -8.72 -0.89
CA ARG A 93 -0.97 -9.71 -1.49
C ARG A 93 -1.25 -9.93 -2.97
N PHE A 94 -2.53 -9.92 -3.37
CA PHE A 94 -2.94 -10.02 -4.77
C PHE A 94 -2.41 -8.83 -5.58
N LEU A 95 -2.64 -7.60 -5.11
CA LEU A 95 -2.23 -6.38 -5.82
C LEU A 95 -0.71 -6.18 -5.87
N LEU A 96 0.02 -6.60 -4.83
CA LEU A 96 1.49 -6.62 -4.82
C LEU A 96 2.11 -7.59 -5.83
N LYS A 97 1.30 -8.47 -6.42
CA LYS A 97 1.70 -9.44 -7.45
C LYS A 97 1.10 -9.13 -8.82
N ASP A 98 0.44 -7.97 -8.97
CA ASP A 98 -0.24 -7.60 -10.20
C ASP A 98 0.70 -7.66 -11.42
N PRO A 99 0.25 -8.16 -12.58
CA PRO A 99 1.07 -8.16 -13.79
C PRO A 99 1.44 -6.75 -14.25
N TYR A 100 0.60 -5.75 -14.01
CA TYR A 100 0.82 -4.37 -14.43
C TYR A 100 1.73 -3.62 -13.44
N PRO A 101 2.94 -3.16 -13.86
CA PRO A 101 3.90 -2.54 -12.96
C PRO A 101 3.35 -1.37 -12.14
N ASP A 102 2.52 -0.52 -12.74
CA ASP A 102 1.96 0.64 -12.04
C ASP A 102 1.00 0.25 -10.91
N VAL A 103 0.26 -0.86 -11.05
CA VAL A 103 -0.56 -1.38 -9.95
C VAL A 103 0.35 -1.79 -8.81
N ARG A 104 1.46 -2.48 -9.09
CA ARG A 104 2.44 -2.87 -8.07
C ARG A 104 3.03 -1.67 -7.36
N VAL A 105 3.43 -0.63 -8.10
CA VAL A 105 3.96 0.62 -7.53
C VAL A 105 2.98 1.26 -6.54
N GLU A 106 1.71 1.43 -6.94
CA GLU A 106 0.67 1.97 -6.05
C GLU A 106 0.39 1.04 -4.87
N SER A 107 0.44 -0.27 -5.09
CA SER A 107 0.27 -1.28 -4.04
C SER A 107 1.37 -1.25 -3.00
N VAL A 108 2.62 -1.09 -3.43
CA VAL A 108 3.77 -0.92 -2.53
C VAL A 108 3.58 0.34 -1.70
N LYS A 109 3.38 1.50 -2.33
CA LYS A 109 3.17 2.77 -1.61
C LYS A 109 2.04 2.67 -0.59
N GLY A 110 0.90 2.13 -1.00
CA GLY A 110 -0.27 1.93 -0.16
C GLY A 110 0.00 0.99 1.02
N THR A 111 0.63 -0.17 0.74
CA THR A 111 0.97 -1.17 1.78
C THR A 111 1.92 -0.58 2.81
N MET A 112 2.94 0.16 2.38
CA MET A 112 3.91 0.77 3.31
C MET A 112 3.27 1.85 4.18
N LYS A 113 2.33 2.64 3.64
CA LYS A 113 1.50 3.57 4.43
C LYS A 113 0.58 2.83 5.41
N ALA A 114 -0.03 1.72 4.98
CA ALA A 114 -0.91 0.92 5.82
C ALA A 114 -0.14 0.26 6.98
N PHE A 115 1.04 -0.31 6.71
CA PHE A 115 1.94 -0.79 7.75
C PHE A 115 2.39 0.32 8.69
N PHE A 116 2.74 1.50 8.18
CA PHE A 116 3.12 2.62 9.05
C PHE A 116 1.98 3.04 9.99
N ARG A 117 0.75 3.19 9.48
CA ARG A 117 -0.40 3.73 10.25
C ARG A 117 -1.13 2.70 11.10
N PHE A 118 -1.23 1.46 10.61
CA PHE A 118 -2.14 0.45 11.15
C PHE A 118 -1.43 -0.84 11.55
N TYR A 119 -0.11 -0.77 11.80
CA TYR A 119 0.71 -1.96 12.07
C TYR A 119 0.10 -2.92 13.09
N GLY A 120 -0.49 -2.41 14.17
CA GLY A 120 -1.12 -3.20 15.23
C GLY A 120 -2.31 -4.03 14.76
N LEU A 121 -3.03 -3.59 13.72
CA LEU A 121 -4.24 -4.26 13.23
C LEU A 121 -3.95 -5.49 12.37
N PHE A 122 -2.76 -5.58 11.77
CA PHE A 122 -2.41 -6.71 10.91
C PHE A 122 -2.11 -7.96 11.73
N PRO A 123 -2.68 -9.14 11.37
CA PRO A 123 -2.27 -10.41 11.93
C PRO A 123 -0.77 -10.66 11.74
N TYR A 124 -0.14 -11.30 12.71
CA TYR A 124 1.33 -11.49 12.72
C TYR A 124 1.83 -12.29 11.51
N ASP A 125 1.13 -13.37 11.15
CA ASP A 125 1.46 -14.20 10.00
C ASP A 125 1.29 -13.44 8.68
N GLU A 126 0.27 -12.59 8.60
CA GLU A 126 0.00 -11.76 7.42
C GLU A 126 1.07 -10.69 7.19
N LYS A 127 1.59 -10.06 8.26
CA LYS A 127 2.75 -9.15 8.18
C LYS A 127 3.95 -9.82 7.51
N LYS A 128 4.25 -11.08 7.89
CA LYS A 128 5.36 -11.85 7.32
C LYS A 128 5.12 -12.18 5.85
N LYS A 129 3.93 -12.66 5.49
CA LYS A 129 3.57 -13.00 4.11
C LYS A 129 3.66 -11.78 3.19
N ILE A 130 3.09 -10.64 3.61
CA ILE A 130 3.14 -9.39 2.85
C ILE A 130 4.58 -8.88 2.71
N MET A 131 5.36 -8.86 3.79
CA MET A 131 6.76 -8.42 3.75
C MET A 131 7.63 -9.31 2.85
N SER A 132 7.38 -10.63 2.85
CA SER A 132 8.05 -11.56 1.93
C SER A 132 7.77 -11.22 0.46
N ILE A 133 6.52 -10.89 0.10
CA ILE A 133 6.15 -10.48 -1.26
C ILE A 133 6.77 -9.12 -1.61
N LEU A 134 6.77 -8.17 -0.67
CA LEU A 134 7.42 -6.88 -0.86
C LEU A 134 8.90 -7.06 -1.20
N LEU A 135 9.65 -7.84 -0.41
CA LEU A 135 11.09 -8.05 -0.65
C LEU A 135 11.38 -8.86 -1.92
N LYS A 136 10.71 -10.01 -2.10
CA LYS A 136 11.04 -10.97 -3.17
C LYS A 136 10.48 -10.58 -4.54
N LYS A 137 9.31 -9.93 -4.59
CA LYS A 137 8.68 -9.54 -5.86
C LYS A 137 8.90 -8.08 -6.18
N ASN A 138 8.57 -7.19 -5.24
CA ASN A 138 8.54 -5.75 -5.50
C ASN A 138 9.93 -5.11 -5.35
N GLY A 139 10.73 -5.64 -4.43
CA GLY A 139 12.10 -5.22 -4.18
C GLY A 139 13.11 -5.69 -5.24
N GLN A 140 12.80 -6.78 -5.92
CA GLN A 140 13.60 -7.32 -7.03
C GLN A 140 12.89 -7.14 -8.38
N ASP A 141 11.96 -6.18 -8.48
CA ASP A 141 11.17 -5.97 -9.68
C ASP A 141 12.03 -5.41 -10.82
N CYS A 142 12.47 -6.29 -11.73
CA CYS A 142 13.27 -5.91 -12.89
C CYS A 142 12.53 -4.95 -13.84
N ASN A 143 11.20 -5.00 -13.86
CA ASN A 143 10.36 -4.21 -14.76
C ASN A 143 9.92 -2.87 -14.16
N SER A 144 10.28 -2.58 -12.91
CA SER A 144 9.91 -1.32 -12.26
C SER A 144 10.91 -0.90 -11.19
N LEU A 145 11.80 0.03 -11.55
CA LEU A 145 12.64 0.72 -10.57
C LEU A 145 11.79 1.49 -9.54
N ASP A 146 10.61 1.98 -9.93
CA ASP A 146 9.70 2.69 -9.04
C ASP A 146 9.11 1.79 -7.97
N SER A 147 8.89 0.52 -8.27
CA SER A 147 8.47 -0.48 -7.27
C SER A 147 9.57 -0.66 -6.23
N ARG A 148 10.81 -0.90 -6.67
CA ARG A 148 11.99 -1.07 -5.79
C ARG A 148 12.22 0.17 -4.93
N ARG A 149 12.20 1.35 -5.55
CA ARG A 149 12.36 2.65 -4.88
C ARG A 149 11.25 2.92 -3.86
N SER A 150 9.99 2.63 -4.22
CA SER A 150 8.84 2.84 -3.32
C SER A 150 8.91 1.95 -2.07
N LEU A 151 9.41 0.72 -2.20
CA LEU A 151 9.64 -0.16 -1.06
C LEU A 151 10.65 0.45 -0.08
N LEU A 152 11.81 0.90 -0.57
CA LEU A 152 12.86 1.49 0.25
C LEU A 152 12.40 2.79 0.95
N ASN A 153 11.70 3.64 0.23
CA ASN A 153 11.08 4.85 0.80
C ASN A 153 10.03 4.50 1.86
N GLY A 154 9.25 3.45 1.62
CA GLY A 154 8.30 2.93 2.58
C GLY A 154 8.97 2.40 3.85
N LEU A 155 10.05 1.64 3.72
CA LEU A 155 10.81 1.12 4.86
C LEU A 155 11.37 2.26 5.72
N THR A 156 11.90 3.29 5.05
CA THR A 156 12.38 4.52 5.70
C THR A 156 11.25 5.22 6.46
N THR A 157 10.04 5.24 5.89
CA THR A 157 8.86 5.81 6.56
C THR A 157 8.42 4.97 7.76
N MET A 158 8.42 3.65 7.63
CA MET A 158 8.03 2.75 8.72
C MET A 158 8.93 2.89 9.95
N LEU A 159 10.23 3.20 9.78
CA LEU A 159 11.15 3.49 10.91
C LEU A 159 10.67 4.61 11.84
N LYS A 160 9.74 5.47 11.42
CA LYS A 160 9.11 6.48 12.27
C LYS A 160 8.08 5.90 13.26
N ASN A 161 7.67 4.65 13.08
CA ASN A 161 6.79 3.91 13.99
C ASN A 161 7.60 2.80 14.69
N VAL A 162 7.79 2.95 16.01
CA VAL A 162 8.57 2.03 16.85
C VAL A 162 8.08 0.58 16.79
N HIS A 163 6.78 0.34 16.61
CA HIS A 163 6.22 -1.01 16.52
C HIS A 163 6.69 -1.78 15.29
N THR A 164 7.18 -1.09 14.26
CA THR A 164 7.69 -1.73 13.04
C THR A 164 9.17 -2.10 13.13
N HIS A 165 9.91 -1.56 14.12
CA HIS A 165 11.37 -1.67 14.20
C HIS A 165 11.86 -3.11 14.21
N ALA A 166 11.21 -3.99 14.99
CA ALA A 166 11.58 -5.40 15.05
C ALA A 166 11.52 -6.09 13.67
N GLN A 167 10.49 -5.78 12.87
CA GLN A 167 10.36 -6.33 11.52
C GLN A 167 11.40 -5.75 10.57
N ILE A 168 11.63 -4.44 10.60
CA ILE A 168 12.62 -3.79 9.72
C ILE A 168 14.03 -4.28 10.05
N ARG A 169 14.36 -4.46 11.33
CA ARG A 169 15.66 -5.00 11.76
C ARG A 169 15.89 -6.40 11.22
N ALA A 170 14.86 -7.26 11.29
CA ALA A 170 14.95 -8.63 10.78
C ALA A 170 15.21 -8.70 9.27
N ILE A 171 14.76 -7.71 8.49
CA ILE A 171 14.93 -7.71 7.03
C ILE A 171 16.17 -6.94 6.56
N MET A 172 16.73 -6.04 7.38
CA MET A 172 17.87 -5.19 6.99
C MET A 172 19.04 -6.00 6.37
N PRO A 173 19.46 -7.15 6.94
CA PRO A 173 20.54 -7.96 6.33
C PRO A 173 20.23 -8.44 4.90
N LEU A 174 18.95 -8.62 4.56
CA LEU A 174 18.49 -9.09 3.25
C LEU A 174 18.50 -8.00 2.18
N THR A 175 18.71 -6.73 2.57
CA THR A 175 18.61 -5.56 1.68
C THR A 175 19.95 -5.10 1.10
N LYS A 176 21.07 -5.73 1.45
CA LYS A 176 22.43 -5.30 1.04
C LYS A 176 22.61 -5.17 -0.48
N HIS A 177 21.89 -5.98 -1.25
CA HIS A 177 21.96 -5.96 -2.72
C HIS A 177 21.59 -4.60 -3.34
N TYR A 178 20.82 -3.75 -2.65
CA TYR A 178 20.48 -2.42 -3.16
C TYR A 178 21.67 -1.44 -3.23
N LEU A 179 22.80 -1.72 -2.56
CA LEU A 179 24.03 -0.95 -2.74
C LEU A 179 24.48 -0.94 -4.21
N TYR A 180 24.17 -2.01 -4.92
CA TYR A 180 24.57 -2.26 -6.29
C TYR A 180 23.39 -2.26 -7.26
N ASP A 181 22.22 -1.71 -6.87
CA ASP A 181 21.08 -1.59 -7.79
C ASP A 181 21.50 -0.75 -9.01
N PRO A 182 21.16 -1.15 -10.25
CA PRO A 182 21.56 -0.40 -11.45
C PRO A 182 21.04 1.05 -11.46
N ALA A 183 19.87 1.30 -10.87
CA ALA A 183 19.28 2.63 -10.83
C ALA A 183 19.82 3.46 -9.67
N ALA A 184 20.48 4.58 -9.97
CA ALA A 184 21.03 5.50 -8.96
C ALA A 184 19.96 5.99 -7.97
N THR A 185 18.73 6.21 -8.43
CA THR A 185 17.61 6.64 -7.58
C THR A 185 17.19 5.58 -6.55
N VAL A 186 17.34 4.28 -6.88
CA VAL A 186 17.11 3.19 -5.92
C VAL A 186 18.25 3.13 -4.91
N ARG A 187 19.51 3.27 -5.36
CA ARG A 187 20.67 3.35 -4.47
C ARG A 187 20.54 4.51 -3.46
N VAL A 188 20.13 5.70 -3.91
CA VAL A 188 19.87 6.86 -3.04
C VAL A 188 18.77 6.58 -2.01
N ALA A 189 17.67 5.92 -2.41
CA ALA A 189 16.62 5.51 -1.47
C ALA A 189 17.16 4.50 -0.44
N TYR A 190 18.07 3.62 -0.83
CA TYR A 190 18.70 2.68 0.09
C TYR A 190 19.63 3.37 1.10
N PHE A 191 20.49 4.30 0.65
CA PHE A 191 21.31 5.09 1.55
C PHE A 191 20.46 5.93 2.52
N SER A 192 19.32 6.43 2.07
CA SER A 192 18.36 7.14 2.94
C SER A 192 17.80 6.23 4.03
N LEU A 193 17.48 4.98 3.71
CA LEU A 193 17.04 3.96 4.67
C LEU A 193 18.13 3.68 5.71
N LEU A 194 19.37 3.42 5.26
CA LEU A 194 20.51 3.17 6.16
C LEU A 194 20.78 4.36 7.07
N TYR A 195 20.74 5.58 6.51
CA TYR A 195 20.94 6.81 7.26
C TYR A 195 19.84 7.03 8.32
N ALA A 196 18.59 6.69 8.01
CA ALA A 196 17.50 6.76 8.98
C ALA A 196 17.66 5.68 10.08
N ALA A 197 18.03 4.46 9.71
CA ALA A 197 18.19 3.34 10.62
C ALA A 197 19.33 3.55 11.64
N ARG A 198 20.45 4.18 11.23
CA ARG A 198 21.62 4.40 12.11
C ARG A 198 21.31 5.16 13.40
N ARG A 199 20.21 5.93 13.41
CA ARG A 199 19.78 6.75 14.56
C ARG A 199 18.91 5.98 15.56
N ILE A 200 18.61 4.71 15.27
CA ILE A 200 17.69 3.88 16.05
C ILE A 200 18.47 2.76 16.75
N SER A 201 18.23 2.59 18.05
CA SER A 201 18.89 1.55 18.84
C SER A 201 18.58 0.15 18.29
N GLY A 202 19.63 -0.69 18.22
CA GLY A 202 19.56 -2.06 17.71
C GLY A 202 19.60 -2.21 16.18
N PHE A 203 19.81 -1.14 15.41
CA PHE A 203 20.11 -1.19 13.97
C PHE A 203 21.62 -1.02 13.69
N LYS A 204 22.46 -1.63 14.52
CA LYS A 204 23.93 -1.66 14.36
C LYS A 204 24.34 -2.80 13.46
#